data_AF-A0A0M3LFN3-F1
#
_entry.id   AF-A0A0M3LFN3-F1
#
_cell.length_a   1.000
_cell.length_b   1.000
_cell.length_c   1.000
_cell.angle_alpha   90.00
_cell.angle_beta   90.00
_cell.angle_gamma   90.00
#
_symmetry.space_group_name_H-M   'P 1'
#
loop_
_entity.id
_entity.type
_entity.pdbx_description
1 polymer ?
#
loop_
_entity_poly.entity_id
_entity_poly.type
_entity_poly.pdbx_seq_one_letter_code
_entity_poly.pdbx_strand_id
1 'polypeptide(L)'
;ELVKRDSKLYAMDPWVTSKPLPEYLIKKIVTNNIFIIIHKGTTSHTIKVSIDDTPEMILQSFFSKMAKKKILLDIPEDHGELDFVLRVCGRDEYIIGNTPIKDFHWIRQSLKNGEEIHLVLDTPPDPSQDEVETEEWPLVDDCTGVTGYHEQLTIEGKDHENVFTISLWDCNRKFRVKVIGIDVPALPRNTELTVFVEANIQHGQQLLAQKRTPNKPFLEEVLWNMWLDFDIKIKDLPKGALLNLQIYCGKAPPVSTKANLQPRDSPTADYKCKNQLLYYVNLLLIDHRFLLRQGEYVLHMWKIPGKG
;
A
#
# COMPACT_ATOMS: atom_id res chain seq x y z
N GLU A 1 0.12 2.55 -18.99
CA GLU A 1 1.46 2.08 -18.61
C GLU A 1 2.05 1.15 -19.67
N LEU A 2 1.37 0.03 -19.96
CA LEU A 2 1.76 -0.96 -20.99
C LEU A 2 2.08 -0.34 -22.37
N VAL A 3 1.31 0.65 -22.82
CA VAL A 3 1.52 1.32 -24.13
C VAL A 3 2.77 2.23 -24.16
N LYS A 4 3.23 2.72 -23.00
CA LYS A 4 4.29 3.74 -22.92
C LYS A 4 5.65 3.17 -22.50
N ARG A 5 5.72 1.91 -22.06
CA ARG A 5 6.97 1.29 -21.61
C ARG A 5 7.85 0.94 -22.82
N ASP A 6 9.16 1.05 -22.67
CA ASP A 6 10.10 0.48 -23.63
C ASP A 6 10.11 -1.05 -23.47
N SER A 7 9.80 -1.78 -24.53
CA SER A 7 9.62 -3.22 -24.48
C SER A 7 10.94 -3.97 -24.20
N LYS A 8 12.08 -3.45 -24.71
CA LYS A 8 13.39 -4.06 -24.48
C LYS A 8 13.85 -3.84 -23.05
N LEU A 9 13.75 -2.62 -22.54
CA LEU A 9 14.10 -2.31 -21.15
C LEU A 9 13.18 -3.02 -20.16
N TYR A 10 11.91 -3.22 -20.49
CA TYR A 10 11.01 -3.99 -19.65
C TYR A 10 11.41 -5.47 -19.57
N ALA A 11 11.71 -6.10 -20.70
CA ALA A 11 12.09 -7.53 -20.75
C ALA A 11 13.43 -7.83 -20.04
N MET A 12 14.34 -6.85 -19.98
CA MET A 12 15.70 -7.02 -19.44
C MET A 12 15.95 -6.31 -18.11
N ASP A 13 15.03 -5.43 -17.68
CA ASP A 13 15.03 -4.64 -16.44
C ASP A 13 16.44 -4.35 -15.86
N PRO A 14 17.23 -3.46 -16.48
CA PRO A 14 18.62 -3.24 -16.07
C PRO A 14 18.70 -2.70 -14.64
N TRP A 15 19.33 -3.47 -13.75
CA TRP A 15 19.43 -3.12 -12.34
C TRP A 15 20.55 -2.10 -12.07
N VAL A 16 20.17 -0.82 -12.12
CA VAL A 16 21.11 0.33 -12.08
C VAL A 16 20.87 1.27 -10.90
N THR A 17 21.84 2.14 -10.63
CA THR A 17 21.72 3.22 -9.65
C THR A 17 22.22 4.55 -10.19
N SER A 18 21.52 5.64 -9.85
CA SER A 18 21.96 7.01 -10.14
C SER A 18 22.88 7.60 -9.06
N LYS A 19 23.17 6.85 -7.99
CA LYS A 19 24.03 7.33 -6.90
C LYS A 19 25.50 7.31 -7.33
N PRO A 20 26.32 8.29 -6.94
CA PRO A 20 27.75 8.26 -7.23
C PRO A 20 28.42 7.02 -6.60
N LEU A 21 29.58 6.61 -7.13
CA LEU A 21 30.33 5.52 -6.49
C LEU A 21 30.81 5.95 -5.10
N PRO A 22 30.57 5.14 -4.06
CA PRO A 22 31.15 5.37 -2.75
C PRO A 22 32.69 5.30 -2.78
N GLU A 23 33.35 6.09 -1.94
CA GLU A 23 34.82 6.18 -1.87
C GLU A 23 35.50 4.82 -1.67
N TYR A 24 34.89 3.92 -0.89
CA TYR A 24 35.46 2.58 -0.64
C TYR A 24 35.46 1.69 -1.89
N LEU A 25 34.59 1.94 -2.88
CA LEU A 25 34.63 1.27 -4.18
C LEU A 25 35.63 1.93 -5.12
N ILE A 26 35.72 3.26 -5.10
CA ILE A 26 36.69 4.01 -5.92
C ILE A 26 38.12 3.53 -5.62
N LYS A 27 38.45 3.31 -4.34
CA LYS A 27 39.77 2.78 -3.93
C LYS A 27 40.11 1.40 -4.50
N LYS A 28 39.11 0.63 -4.95
CA LYS A 28 39.31 -0.68 -5.58
C LYS A 28 39.51 -0.61 -7.10
N ILE A 29 39.24 0.54 -7.72
CA ILE A 29 39.36 0.74 -9.16
C ILE A 29 40.74 1.33 -9.47
N VAL A 30 41.49 0.67 -10.34
CA VAL A 30 42.84 1.10 -10.71
C VAL A 30 42.79 1.79 -12.08
N THR A 31 43.22 3.05 -12.13
CA THR A 31 43.33 3.83 -13.39
C THR A 31 42.01 3.95 -14.16
N ASN A 32 40.88 4.13 -13.46
CA ASN A 32 39.54 4.29 -14.05
C ASN A 32 39.08 3.12 -14.94
N ASN A 33 39.65 1.92 -14.73
CA ASN A 33 39.36 0.74 -15.54
C ASN A 33 39.04 -0.47 -14.67
N ILE A 34 38.21 -1.35 -15.22
CA ILE A 34 37.89 -2.67 -14.65
C ILE A 34 38.13 -3.76 -15.69
N PHE A 35 38.31 -4.99 -15.22
CA PHE A 35 38.40 -6.17 -16.06
C PHE A 35 37.06 -6.91 -16.05
N ILE A 36 36.57 -7.25 -17.23
CA ILE A 36 35.34 -8.01 -17.44
C ILE A 36 35.69 -9.25 -18.25
N ILE A 37 35.20 -10.40 -17.82
CA ILE A 37 35.37 -11.67 -18.52
C ILE A 37 34.06 -11.96 -19.25
N ILE A 38 34.10 -11.92 -20.58
CA ILE A 38 32.95 -12.20 -21.44
C ILE A 38 33.02 -13.65 -21.92
N HIS A 39 31.96 -14.41 -21.66
CA HIS A 39 31.79 -15.82 -22.03
C HIS A 39 30.86 -15.96 -23.23
N LYS A 40 31.19 -16.83 -24.17
CA LYS A 40 30.31 -17.28 -25.25
C LYS A 40 30.56 -18.77 -25.50
N GLY A 41 29.54 -19.59 -25.24
CA GLY A 41 29.70 -21.05 -25.24
C GLY A 41 30.75 -21.48 -24.21
N THR A 42 31.76 -22.23 -24.67
CA THR A 42 32.89 -22.68 -23.84
C THR A 42 34.07 -21.72 -23.82
N THR A 43 34.03 -20.65 -24.61
CA THR A 43 35.14 -19.70 -24.76
C THR A 43 34.92 -18.46 -23.89
N SER A 44 35.99 -17.97 -23.27
CA SER A 44 35.96 -16.74 -22.48
C SER A 44 37.10 -15.81 -22.86
N HIS A 45 36.87 -14.50 -22.71
CA HIS A 45 37.86 -13.48 -23.00
C HIS A 45 37.79 -12.34 -21.99
N THR A 46 38.94 -12.02 -21.42
CA THR A 46 39.08 -10.89 -20.50
C THR A 46 39.35 -9.61 -21.28
N ILE A 47 38.53 -8.60 -21.08
CA ILE A 47 38.70 -7.26 -21.63
C ILE A 47 38.88 -6.24 -20.52
N LYS A 48 39.73 -5.24 -20.78
CA LYS A 48 39.85 -4.04 -19.96
C LYS A 48 38.93 -2.97 -20.52
N VAL A 49 38.04 -2.43 -19.68
CA VAL A 49 37.06 -1.40 -20.04
C VAL A 49 37.14 -0.23 -19.07
N SER A 50 36.77 0.97 -19.52
CA SER A 50 36.60 2.10 -18.63
C SER A 50 35.34 1.92 -17.80
N ILE A 51 35.36 2.41 -16.56
CA ILE A 51 34.16 2.37 -15.70
C ILE A 51 33.04 3.29 -16.21
N ASP A 52 33.37 4.22 -17.11
CA ASP A 52 32.44 5.15 -17.74
C ASP A 52 31.88 4.63 -19.07
N ASP A 53 32.38 3.50 -19.58
CA ASP A 53 31.87 2.90 -20.82
C ASP A 53 30.45 2.38 -20.63
N THR A 54 29.61 2.56 -21.65
CA THR A 54 28.27 1.96 -21.70
C THR A 54 28.34 0.52 -22.24
N PRO A 55 27.33 -0.33 -21.96
CA PRO A 55 27.25 -1.68 -22.50
C PRO A 55 27.42 -1.75 -24.03
N GLU A 56 26.85 -0.79 -24.75
CA GLU A 56 26.98 -0.70 -26.21
C GLU A 56 28.43 -0.44 -26.65
N MET A 57 29.13 0.49 -25.98
CA MET A 57 30.55 0.74 -26.25
C MET A 57 31.42 -0.48 -25.94
N ILE A 58 31.09 -1.22 -24.86
CA ILE A 58 31.78 -2.46 -24.48
C ILE A 58 31.60 -3.52 -25.57
N LEU A 59 30.37 -3.72 -26.05
CA LEU A 59 30.06 -4.66 -27.14
C LEU A 59 30.78 -4.27 -28.44
N GLN A 60 30.71 -3.01 -28.87
CA GLN A 60 31.42 -2.52 -30.07
C GLN A 60 32.94 -2.77 -29.98
N SER A 61 33.54 -2.48 -28.83
CA SER A 61 34.98 -2.71 -28.56
C SER A 61 35.32 -4.21 -28.57
N PHE A 62 34.46 -5.05 -27.98
CA PHE A 62 34.62 -6.50 -27.97
C PHE A 62 34.57 -7.07 -29.39
N PHE A 63 33.56 -6.72 -30.18
CA PHE A 63 33.39 -7.19 -31.56
C PHE A 63 34.52 -6.69 -32.47
N SER A 64 34.98 -5.46 -32.31
CA SER A 64 36.13 -4.92 -33.04
C SER A 64 37.42 -5.72 -32.76
N LYS A 65 37.65 -6.12 -31.50
CA LYS A 65 38.80 -6.97 -31.13
C LYS A 65 38.65 -8.42 -31.59
N MET A 66 37.41 -8.91 -31.66
CA MET A 66 37.09 -10.30 -32.02
C MET A 66 36.75 -10.50 -33.50
N ALA A 67 36.85 -9.47 -34.34
CA ALA A 67 36.47 -9.54 -35.76
C ALA A 67 37.11 -10.71 -36.51
N LYS A 68 38.39 -11.02 -36.23
CA LYS A 68 39.14 -12.14 -36.84
C LYS A 68 38.89 -13.50 -36.17
N LYS A 69 38.15 -13.52 -35.05
CA LYS A 69 37.89 -14.67 -34.18
C LYS A 69 36.41 -14.99 -34.03
N LYS A 70 35.51 -14.35 -34.79
CA LYS A 70 34.05 -14.62 -34.73
C LYS A 70 33.73 -16.11 -34.89
N ILE A 71 34.41 -16.79 -35.81
CA ILE A 71 34.28 -18.24 -36.06
C ILE A 71 34.58 -19.06 -34.79
N LEU A 72 35.56 -18.65 -33.98
CA LEU A 72 35.92 -19.34 -32.73
C LEU A 72 34.93 -19.09 -31.59
N LEU A 73 34.12 -18.04 -31.69
CA LEU A 73 33.10 -17.68 -30.72
C LEU A 73 31.71 -18.23 -31.10
N ASP A 74 31.61 -18.99 -32.19
CA ASP A 74 30.35 -19.49 -32.71
C ASP A 74 29.32 -18.35 -32.88
N ILE A 75 29.80 -17.26 -33.47
CA ILE A 75 28.99 -16.09 -33.83
C ILE A 75 28.86 -16.09 -35.36
N PRO A 76 27.64 -16.16 -35.90
CA PRO A 76 27.40 -16.09 -37.34
C PRO A 76 27.96 -14.81 -37.97
N GLU A 77 28.37 -14.86 -39.24
CA GLU A 77 28.99 -13.71 -39.92
C GLU A 77 28.03 -12.52 -40.12
N ASP A 78 26.73 -12.82 -40.27
CA ASP A 78 25.64 -11.87 -40.43
C ASP A 78 25.23 -11.18 -39.12
N HIS A 79 25.67 -11.70 -37.96
CA HIS A 79 25.35 -11.13 -36.65
C HIS A 79 26.44 -10.15 -36.18
N GLY A 80 25.98 -9.01 -35.66
CA GLY A 80 26.80 -7.92 -35.14
C GLY A 80 26.59 -7.67 -33.65
N GLU A 81 27.18 -6.59 -33.15
CA GLU A 81 27.07 -6.16 -31.76
C GLU A 81 25.64 -5.86 -31.30
N LEU A 82 24.74 -5.49 -32.22
CA LEU A 82 23.34 -5.14 -31.92
C LEU A 82 22.46 -6.38 -31.68
N ASP A 83 22.91 -7.57 -32.10
CA ASP A 83 22.17 -8.82 -31.97
C ASP A 83 22.44 -9.55 -30.64
N PHE A 84 23.30 -8.98 -29.80
CA PHE A 84 23.69 -9.55 -28.53
C PHE A 84 23.51 -8.57 -27.36
N VAL A 85 23.34 -9.13 -26.18
CA VAL A 85 23.33 -8.42 -24.91
C VAL A 85 24.33 -9.05 -23.95
N LEU A 86 24.83 -8.24 -23.01
CA LEU A 86 25.62 -8.73 -21.89
C LEU A 86 24.68 -9.15 -20.76
N ARG A 87 24.75 -10.41 -20.34
CA ARG A 87 24.01 -10.95 -19.20
C ARG A 87 24.96 -11.42 -18.11
N VAL A 88 24.59 -11.30 -16.85
CA VAL A 88 25.41 -11.80 -15.74
C VAL A 88 25.45 -13.33 -15.75
N CYS A 89 26.64 -13.91 -15.56
CA CYS A 89 26.77 -15.37 -15.49
C CYS A 89 25.90 -15.98 -14.39
N GLY A 90 25.05 -16.94 -14.75
CA GLY A 90 24.19 -17.67 -13.82
C GLY A 90 22.98 -16.89 -13.30
N ARG A 91 22.65 -15.74 -13.90
CA ARG A 91 21.52 -14.90 -13.51
C ARG A 91 20.80 -14.33 -14.73
N ASP A 92 19.52 -14.03 -14.55
CA ASP A 92 18.73 -13.27 -15.52
C ASP A 92 18.83 -11.77 -15.19
N GLU A 93 20.07 -11.28 -15.09
CA GLU A 93 20.39 -9.86 -14.90
C GLU A 93 21.13 -9.36 -16.13
N TYR A 94 20.60 -8.32 -16.77
CA TYR A 94 21.14 -7.79 -18.03
C TYR A 94 21.87 -6.47 -17.83
N ILE A 95 22.98 -6.33 -18.56
CA ILE A 95 23.82 -5.14 -18.61
C ILE A 95 23.55 -4.46 -19.95
N ILE A 96 22.53 -3.60 -19.97
CA ILE A 96 22.03 -2.93 -21.18
C ILE A 96 21.62 -1.48 -20.88
N GLY A 97 21.50 -0.68 -21.92
CA GLY A 97 21.03 0.71 -21.86
C GLY A 97 22.18 1.71 -21.93
N ASN A 98 21.83 2.99 -21.94
CA ASN A 98 22.80 4.09 -22.01
C ASN A 98 23.30 4.50 -20.61
N THR A 99 23.71 3.51 -19.82
CA THR A 99 24.16 3.69 -18.43
C THR A 99 25.62 3.25 -18.32
N PRO A 100 26.51 4.01 -17.66
CA PRO A 100 27.88 3.59 -17.42
C PRO A 100 27.97 2.25 -16.67
N ILE A 101 28.95 1.42 -17.02
CA ILE A 101 29.09 0.08 -16.42
C ILE A 101 29.23 0.12 -14.88
N LYS A 102 29.84 1.19 -14.34
CA LYS A 102 30.00 1.40 -12.89
C LYS A 102 28.68 1.61 -12.13
N ASP A 103 27.59 1.92 -12.84
CA ASP A 103 26.29 2.24 -12.25
C ASP A 103 25.37 1.02 -12.17
N PHE A 104 25.79 -0.13 -12.69
CA PHE A 104 25.08 -1.39 -12.50
C PHE A 104 25.33 -1.97 -11.11
N HIS A 105 24.27 -2.42 -10.45
CA HIS A 105 24.34 -2.95 -9.09
C HIS A 105 25.24 -4.18 -8.99
N TRP A 106 25.15 -5.09 -9.97
CA TRP A 106 26.02 -6.26 -10.04
C TRP A 106 27.51 -5.89 -10.07
N ILE A 107 27.87 -4.93 -10.92
CA ILE A 107 29.26 -4.46 -11.07
C ILE A 107 29.77 -3.87 -9.75
N ARG A 108 28.96 -3.05 -9.07
CA ARG A 108 29.31 -2.51 -7.75
C ARG A 108 29.45 -3.60 -6.69
N GLN A 109 28.62 -4.64 -6.75
CA GLN A 109 28.67 -5.77 -5.84
C GLN A 109 29.94 -6.61 -6.04
N SER A 110 30.29 -6.96 -7.29
CA SER A 110 31.53 -7.68 -7.60
C SER A 110 32.76 -6.88 -7.13
N LEU A 111 32.79 -5.56 -7.39
CA LEU A 111 33.84 -4.67 -6.88
C LEU A 111 33.89 -4.67 -5.34
N LYS A 112 32.73 -4.58 -4.67
CA LYS A 112 32.65 -4.60 -3.20
C LYS A 112 33.25 -5.89 -2.64
N ASN A 113 32.93 -7.03 -3.24
CA ASN A 113 33.38 -8.34 -2.78
C ASN A 113 34.81 -8.67 -3.23
N GLY A 114 35.34 -7.98 -4.25
CA GLY A 114 36.62 -8.33 -4.87
C GLY A 114 36.53 -9.57 -5.76
N GLU A 115 35.34 -9.83 -6.31
CA GLU A 115 35.05 -10.94 -7.22
C GLU A 115 35.34 -10.52 -8.67
N GLU A 116 35.70 -11.49 -9.51
CA GLU A 116 35.81 -11.28 -10.95
C GLU A 116 34.42 -11.03 -11.57
N ILE A 117 34.36 -10.16 -12.58
CA ILE A 117 33.10 -9.81 -13.25
C ILE A 117 32.94 -10.72 -14.46
N HIS A 118 32.08 -11.74 -14.33
CA HIS A 118 31.75 -12.67 -15.41
C HIS A 118 30.42 -12.31 -16.06
N LEU A 119 30.45 -12.04 -17.36
CA LEU A 119 29.28 -11.79 -18.19
C LEU A 119 29.21 -12.80 -19.34
N VAL A 120 28.01 -13.17 -19.76
CA VAL A 120 27.74 -13.99 -20.95
C VAL A 120 27.29 -13.06 -22.08
N LEU A 121 27.80 -13.31 -23.27
CA LEU A 121 27.28 -12.72 -24.51
C LEU A 121 26.10 -13.59 -24.97
N ASP A 122 24.89 -13.08 -24.83
CA ASP A 122 23.65 -13.81 -25.04
C ASP A 122 22.74 -13.10 -26.05
N THR A 123 21.75 -13.80 -26.60
CA THR A 123 20.73 -13.17 -27.44
C THR A 123 19.75 -12.42 -26.53
N PRO A 124 19.34 -11.18 -26.84
CA PRO A 124 18.33 -10.47 -26.07
C PRO A 124 17.03 -11.28 -26.00
N PRO A 125 16.33 -11.30 -24.85
CA PRO A 125 15.02 -11.93 -24.76
C PRO A 125 14.04 -11.25 -25.73
N ASP A 126 13.14 -12.03 -26.31
CA ASP A 126 12.11 -11.52 -27.22
C ASP A 126 11.02 -10.78 -26.41
N PRO A 127 10.83 -9.46 -26.62
CA PRO A 127 9.81 -8.71 -25.88
C PRO A 127 8.37 -9.16 -26.17
N SER A 128 8.14 -9.96 -27.22
CA SER A 128 6.82 -10.55 -27.49
C SER A 128 6.38 -11.51 -26.38
N GLN A 129 7.32 -12.07 -25.62
CA GLN A 129 7.01 -12.96 -24.48
C GLN A 129 6.35 -12.23 -23.30
N ASP A 130 6.47 -10.90 -23.25
CA ASP A 130 5.86 -10.03 -22.23
C ASP A 130 4.55 -9.38 -22.71
N GLU A 131 3.99 -9.85 -23.82
CA GLU A 131 2.71 -9.36 -24.34
C GLU A 131 1.59 -9.63 -23.33
N VAL A 132 0.86 -8.59 -22.97
CA VAL A 132 -0.23 -8.68 -22.00
C VAL A 132 -1.54 -8.80 -22.77
N GLU A 133 -2.30 -9.84 -22.48
CA GLU A 133 -3.64 -10.00 -23.03
C GLU A 133 -4.49 -8.79 -22.66
N THR A 134 -5.03 -8.13 -23.68
CA THR A 134 -5.92 -6.99 -23.50
C THR A 134 -7.35 -7.50 -23.43
N GLU A 135 -7.88 -7.64 -22.21
CA GLU A 135 -9.30 -7.83 -22.02
C GLU A 135 -10.00 -6.48 -22.04
N GLU A 136 -10.83 -6.24 -23.05
CA GLU A 136 -11.80 -5.14 -23.04
C GLU A 136 -12.91 -5.48 -22.05
N TRP A 137 -12.66 -5.25 -20.77
CA TRP A 137 -13.73 -5.20 -19.79
C TRP A 137 -14.63 -4.02 -20.19
N PRO A 138 -15.94 -4.23 -20.42
CA PRO A 138 -16.85 -3.11 -20.54
C PRO A 138 -16.65 -2.28 -19.28
N LEU A 139 -16.25 -1.02 -19.45
CA LEU A 139 -16.15 -0.07 -18.35
C LEU A 139 -17.44 -0.21 -17.57
N VAL A 140 -17.33 -0.58 -16.28
CA VAL A 140 -18.49 -0.64 -15.40
C VAL A 140 -19.15 0.71 -15.54
N ASP A 141 -20.35 0.69 -16.10
CA ASP A 141 -21.05 1.87 -16.53
C ASP A 141 -21.01 2.93 -15.41
N ASP A 142 -20.38 4.08 -15.70
CA ASP A 142 -20.37 5.26 -14.81
C ASP A 142 -21.80 5.79 -14.58
N CYS A 143 -22.82 5.25 -15.27
CA CYS A 143 -24.23 5.65 -15.14
C CYS A 143 -24.94 5.23 -13.84
N THR A 144 -24.34 5.40 -12.66
CA THR A 144 -25.11 5.35 -11.40
C THR A 144 -24.88 6.49 -10.41
N GLY A 145 -24.14 7.55 -10.76
CA GLY A 145 -24.12 8.75 -9.91
C GLY A 145 -22.84 9.54 -9.99
N VAL A 146 -22.67 10.29 -11.08
CA VAL A 146 -21.64 11.33 -11.15
C VAL A 146 -21.88 12.29 -10.00
N THR A 147 -20.99 12.32 -9.02
CA THR A 147 -21.03 13.37 -8.01
C THR A 147 -20.61 14.67 -8.67
N GLY A 148 -21.59 15.49 -8.96
CA GLY A 148 -21.38 16.85 -9.45
C GLY A 148 -20.66 17.71 -8.42
N TYR A 149 -20.21 18.88 -8.87
CA TYR A 149 -19.67 19.90 -7.99
C TYR A 149 -20.76 20.47 -7.07
N HIS A 150 -20.35 21.14 -5.99
CA HIS A 150 -21.29 21.72 -5.03
C HIS A 150 -22.31 22.65 -5.69
N GLU A 151 -21.89 23.45 -6.66
CA GLU A 151 -22.73 24.38 -7.41
C GLU A 151 -23.85 23.64 -8.18
N GLN A 152 -23.58 22.42 -8.63
CA GLN A 152 -24.54 21.58 -9.34
C GLN A 152 -25.49 20.86 -8.37
N LEU A 153 -25.06 20.58 -7.14
CA LEU A 153 -25.80 19.80 -6.15
C LEU A 153 -26.43 20.64 -5.02
N THR A 154 -26.18 21.95 -4.99
CA THR A 154 -26.73 22.79 -3.92
C THR A 154 -28.24 22.84 -4.00
N ILE A 155 -28.88 22.83 -2.83
CA ILE A 155 -30.33 22.97 -2.65
C ILE A 155 -30.75 24.45 -2.79
N GLU A 156 -29.82 25.38 -2.53
CA GLU A 156 -30.13 26.81 -2.55
C GLU A 156 -30.57 27.24 -3.96
N GLY A 157 -31.78 27.83 -4.04
CA GLY A 157 -32.33 28.33 -5.30
C GLY A 157 -32.85 27.27 -6.27
N LYS A 158 -32.96 25.99 -5.87
CA LYS A 158 -33.53 24.92 -6.69
C LYS A 158 -34.89 24.46 -6.18
N ASP A 159 -35.72 23.96 -7.11
CA ASP A 159 -37.01 23.34 -6.79
C ASP A 159 -36.79 21.96 -6.16
N HIS A 160 -37.24 21.80 -4.92
CA HIS A 160 -37.02 20.62 -4.10
C HIS A 160 -37.63 19.32 -4.67
N GLU A 161 -38.62 19.42 -5.56
CA GLU A 161 -39.28 18.24 -6.16
C GLU A 161 -38.39 17.50 -7.18
N ASN A 162 -37.33 18.15 -7.70
CA ASN A 162 -36.45 17.61 -8.74
C ASN A 162 -35.05 17.22 -8.23
N VAL A 163 -34.81 17.24 -6.91
CA VAL A 163 -33.47 17.04 -6.33
C VAL A 163 -33.32 15.62 -5.77
N PHE A 164 -32.62 14.76 -6.51
CA PHE A 164 -32.32 13.38 -6.10
C PHE A 164 -31.04 13.23 -5.28
N THR A 165 -30.16 14.22 -5.31
CA THR A 165 -28.89 14.23 -4.57
C THR A 165 -28.57 15.65 -4.14
N ILE A 166 -28.12 15.81 -2.90
CA ILE A 166 -27.82 17.12 -2.32
C ILE A 166 -26.35 17.18 -1.91
N SER A 167 -25.77 18.38 -1.97
CA SER A 167 -24.41 18.58 -1.47
C SER A 167 -24.33 18.36 0.04
N LEU A 168 -23.30 17.64 0.49
CA LEU A 168 -23.03 17.49 1.94
C LEU A 168 -22.74 18.84 2.60
N TRP A 169 -22.22 19.83 1.86
CA TRP A 169 -21.93 21.16 2.40
C TRP A 169 -23.19 21.94 2.83
N ASP A 170 -24.35 21.62 2.24
CA ASP A 170 -25.63 22.20 2.64
C ASP A 170 -26.22 21.53 3.89
N CYS A 171 -25.69 20.36 4.28
CA CYS A 171 -26.20 19.59 5.41
C CYS A 171 -25.70 20.16 6.76
N ASN A 172 -26.42 21.16 7.29
CA ASN A 172 -26.11 21.78 8.60
C ASN A 172 -26.55 20.94 9.83
N ARG A 173 -27.04 19.71 9.62
CA ARG A 173 -27.46 18.79 10.69
C ARG A 173 -26.25 18.08 11.32
N LYS A 174 -26.36 17.72 12.60
CA LYS A 174 -25.37 16.86 13.28
C LYS A 174 -25.44 15.43 12.72
N PHE A 175 -24.28 14.81 12.54
CA PHE A 175 -24.19 13.41 12.15
C PHE A 175 -24.67 12.51 13.30
N ARG A 176 -25.41 11.46 12.97
CA ARG A 176 -25.92 10.50 13.95
C ARG A 176 -25.91 9.09 13.38
N VAL A 177 -25.66 8.11 14.25
CA VAL A 177 -25.78 6.68 13.92
C VAL A 177 -26.72 6.01 14.91
N LYS A 178 -27.48 5.02 14.46
CA LYS A 178 -28.31 4.20 15.35
C LYS A 178 -27.60 2.90 15.65
N VAL A 179 -27.31 2.64 16.93
CA VAL A 179 -26.78 1.35 17.38
C VAL A 179 -27.98 0.47 17.72
N ILE A 180 -28.26 -0.52 16.86
CA ILE A 180 -29.37 -1.47 17.06
C ILE A 180 -28.99 -2.46 18.16
N GLY A 181 -27.90 -3.21 17.97
CA GLY A 181 -27.45 -4.22 18.91
C GLY A 181 -26.15 -4.90 18.45
N ILE A 182 -25.74 -5.92 19.20
CA ILE A 182 -24.64 -6.82 18.87
C ILE A 182 -25.08 -8.27 19.10
N ASP A 183 -24.55 -9.16 18.26
CA ASP A 183 -24.68 -10.62 18.38
C ASP A 183 -23.28 -11.23 18.54
N VAL A 184 -23.06 -11.95 19.64
CA VAL A 184 -21.76 -12.53 20.01
C VAL A 184 -21.94 -14.04 20.22
N PRO A 185 -21.53 -14.88 19.24
CA PRO A 185 -21.75 -16.32 19.29
C PRO A 185 -21.02 -17.07 20.41
N ALA A 186 -19.95 -16.49 20.96
CA ALA A 186 -19.14 -17.12 22.01
C ALA A 186 -18.81 -16.09 23.11
N LEU A 187 -19.52 -16.20 24.23
CA LEU A 187 -19.33 -15.32 25.38
C LEU A 187 -18.03 -15.62 26.15
N PRO A 188 -17.42 -14.60 26.78
CA PRO A 188 -16.37 -14.83 27.77
C PRO A 188 -16.90 -15.70 28.93
N ARG A 189 -16.02 -16.50 29.53
CA ARG A 189 -16.37 -17.41 30.65
C ARG A 189 -16.86 -16.70 31.93
N ASN A 190 -16.72 -15.37 32.01
CA ASN A 190 -17.13 -14.58 33.16
C ASN A 190 -18.53 -13.99 32.92
N THR A 191 -19.48 -14.35 33.78
CA THR A 191 -20.91 -13.99 33.68
C THR A 191 -21.25 -12.61 34.27
N GLU A 192 -20.33 -11.96 34.98
CA GLU A 192 -20.55 -10.64 35.61
C GLU A 192 -19.97 -9.47 34.81
N LEU A 193 -19.94 -9.60 33.48
CA LEU A 193 -19.42 -8.56 32.59
C LEU A 193 -20.54 -7.65 32.08
N THR A 194 -20.23 -6.36 32.00
CA THR A 194 -21.03 -5.36 31.28
C THR A 194 -20.34 -5.00 29.98
N VAL A 195 -21.12 -4.70 28.95
CA VAL A 195 -20.66 -4.30 27.62
C VAL A 195 -21.26 -2.96 27.22
N PHE A 196 -20.51 -2.18 26.44
CA PHE A 196 -21.00 -1.00 25.75
C PHE A 196 -20.32 -0.85 24.39
N VAL A 197 -20.97 -0.12 23.49
CA VAL A 197 -20.42 0.25 22.19
C VAL A 197 -19.91 1.68 22.29
N GLU A 198 -18.64 1.89 21.96
CA GLU A 198 -18.05 3.19 21.71
C GLU A 198 -17.99 3.42 20.20
N ALA A 199 -18.51 4.56 19.76
CA ALA A 199 -18.51 4.99 18.38
C ALA A 199 -17.66 6.25 18.26
N ASN A 200 -16.66 6.20 17.38
CA ASN A 200 -15.67 7.22 17.16
C ASN A 200 -15.72 7.66 15.69
N ILE A 201 -15.74 8.97 15.44
CA ILE A 201 -15.51 9.53 14.11
C ILE A 201 -14.05 9.95 14.07
N GLN A 202 -13.30 9.34 13.16
CA GLN A 202 -11.85 9.49 13.07
C GLN A 202 -11.44 9.92 11.67
N HIS A 203 -10.36 10.68 11.56
CA HIS A 203 -9.71 11.00 10.29
C HIS A 203 -8.20 10.86 10.46
N GLY A 204 -7.61 9.87 9.79
CA GLY A 204 -6.24 9.44 10.10
C GLY A 204 -6.12 8.98 11.56
N GLN A 205 -5.22 9.61 12.32
CA GLN A 205 -5.04 9.33 13.76
C GLN A 205 -5.87 10.26 14.67
N GLN A 206 -6.58 11.24 14.11
CA GLN A 206 -7.31 12.24 14.88
C GLN A 206 -8.73 11.75 15.20
N LEU A 207 -9.13 11.85 16.47
CA LEU A 207 -10.51 11.70 16.90
C LEU A 207 -11.26 13.02 16.70
N LEU A 208 -12.29 13.02 15.85
CA LEU A 208 -13.11 14.19 15.55
C LEU A 208 -14.33 14.29 16.48
N ALA A 209 -14.99 13.17 16.75
CA ALA A 209 -16.11 13.10 17.68
C ALA A 209 -16.25 11.69 18.26
N GLN A 210 -16.77 11.59 19.49
CA GLN A 210 -16.97 10.32 20.19
C GLN A 210 -18.32 10.29 20.90
N LYS A 211 -18.97 9.13 20.87
CA LYS A 211 -20.16 8.81 21.66
C LYS A 211 -20.11 7.36 22.12
N ARG A 212 -20.83 7.04 23.20
CA ARG A 212 -20.94 5.68 23.71
C ARG A 212 -22.36 5.35 24.12
N THR A 213 -22.71 4.07 24.04
CA THR A 213 -23.98 3.56 24.58
C THR A 213 -23.90 3.36 26.11
N PRO A 214 -25.04 3.28 26.82
CA PRO A 214 -25.07 2.84 28.21
C PRO A 214 -24.57 1.41 28.37
N ASN A 215 -23.98 1.10 29.52
CA ASN A 215 -23.59 -0.26 29.86
C ASN A 215 -24.81 -1.19 29.94
N LYS A 216 -24.72 -2.38 29.35
CA LYS A 216 -25.69 -3.47 29.49
C LYS A 216 -25.00 -4.77 29.92
N PRO A 217 -25.71 -5.74 30.53
CA PRO A 217 -25.16 -7.07 30.76
C PRO A 217 -24.63 -7.68 29.46
N PHE A 218 -23.48 -8.36 29.52
CA PHE A 218 -22.89 -8.97 28.34
C PHE A 218 -23.52 -10.34 28.07
N LEU A 219 -24.50 -10.37 27.17
CA LEU A 219 -25.24 -11.56 26.72
C LEU A 219 -24.93 -11.88 25.25
N GLU A 220 -25.40 -13.02 24.76
CA GLU A 220 -25.22 -13.43 23.35
C GLU A 220 -25.80 -12.40 22.39
N GLU A 221 -26.99 -11.87 22.72
CA GLU A 221 -27.62 -10.75 22.02
C GLU A 221 -27.78 -9.57 22.99
N VAL A 222 -27.30 -8.38 22.58
CA VAL A 222 -27.45 -7.15 23.37
C VAL A 222 -27.99 -6.04 22.47
N LEU A 223 -29.24 -5.63 22.72
CA LEU A 223 -29.91 -4.58 21.95
C LEU A 223 -29.86 -3.25 22.69
N TRP A 224 -29.48 -2.16 22.01
CA TRP A 224 -29.61 -0.79 22.52
C TRP A 224 -30.73 -0.01 21.84
N ASN A 225 -30.92 -0.20 20.53
CA ASN A 225 -31.89 0.51 19.70
C ASN A 225 -31.87 2.04 19.92
N MET A 226 -30.67 2.63 19.97
CA MET A 226 -30.49 4.04 20.37
C MET A 226 -29.74 4.85 19.32
N TRP A 227 -30.08 6.13 19.22
CA TRP A 227 -29.33 7.10 18.42
C TRP A 227 -28.13 7.64 19.21
N LEU A 228 -26.98 7.70 18.56
CA LEU A 228 -25.79 8.41 19.00
C LEU A 228 -25.64 9.66 18.13
N ASP A 229 -26.02 10.82 18.66
CA ASP A 229 -25.88 12.12 18.00
C ASP A 229 -24.48 12.69 18.27
N PHE A 230 -23.63 12.76 17.25
CA PHE A 230 -22.26 13.25 17.39
C PHE A 230 -22.20 14.76 17.39
N ASP A 231 -21.20 15.32 18.05
CA ASP A 231 -20.96 16.77 18.04
C ASP A 231 -20.13 17.21 16.83
N ILE A 232 -20.55 16.77 15.64
CA ILE A 232 -19.98 17.15 14.34
C ILE A 232 -21.12 17.27 13.33
N LYS A 233 -21.08 18.30 12.47
CA LYS A 233 -22.08 18.46 11.41
C LYS A 233 -21.71 17.59 10.21
N ILE A 234 -22.72 17.20 9.44
CA ILE A 234 -22.53 16.40 8.21
C ILE A 234 -21.60 17.14 7.25
N LYS A 235 -21.80 18.45 7.06
CA LYS A 235 -20.94 19.28 6.19
C LYS A 235 -19.47 19.37 6.62
N ASP A 236 -19.18 19.09 7.89
CA ASP A 236 -17.82 19.17 8.45
C ASP A 236 -17.11 17.80 8.43
N LEU A 237 -17.74 16.75 7.88
CA LEU A 237 -17.14 15.43 7.71
C LEU A 237 -16.10 15.44 6.56
N PRO A 238 -14.81 15.17 6.84
CA PRO A 238 -13.81 15.12 5.79
C PRO A 238 -13.95 13.85 4.94
N LYS A 239 -13.55 13.92 3.67
CA LYS A 239 -13.37 12.73 2.83
C LYS A 239 -12.34 11.80 3.49
N GLY A 240 -12.68 10.52 3.62
CA GLY A 240 -11.86 9.55 4.33
C GLY A 240 -12.12 9.47 5.84
N ALA A 241 -13.11 10.20 6.37
CA ALA A 241 -13.58 9.99 7.73
C ALA A 241 -14.11 8.57 7.93
N LEU A 242 -13.72 7.96 9.04
CA LEU A 242 -14.10 6.61 9.45
C LEU A 242 -15.03 6.68 10.66
N LEU A 243 -16.14 5.95 10.59
CA LEU A 243 -16.87 5.51 11.76
C LEU A 243 -16.20 4.25 12.30
N ASN A 244 -15.48 4.42 13.39
CA ASN A 244 -14.86 3.35 14.15
C ASN A 244 -15.82 2.94 15.29
N LEU A 245 -16.29 1.71 15.24
CA LEU A 245 -17.15 1.12 16.27
C LEU A 245 -16.32 0.12 17.08
N GLN A 246 -16.41 0.24 18.39
CA GLN A 246 -15.61 -0.52 19.35
C GLN A 246 -16.51 -1.11 20.43
N ILE A 247 -16.34 -2.39 20.74
CA ILE A 247 -17.05 -3.07 21.82
C ILE A 247 -16.10 -3.21 23.00
N TYR A 248 -16.45 -2.56 24.11
CA TYR A 248 -15.73 -2.65 25.36
C TYR A 248 -16.48 -3.53 26.34
N CYS A 249 -15.76 -4.36 27.10
CA CYS A 249 -16.29 -5.06 28.27
C CYS A 249 -15.62 -4.59 29.56
N GLY A 250 -16.35 -4.62 30.66
CA GLY A 250 -15.87 -4.27 32.00
C GLY A 250 -16.63 -5.02 33.07
N LYS A 251 -16.18 -4.95 34.33
CA LYS A 251 -16.94 -5.52 35.45
C LYS A 251 -18.12 -4.61 35.80
N ALA A 252 -19.25 -5.22 36.17
CA ALA A 252 -20.38 -4.47 36.69
C ALA A 252 -19.96 -3.66 37.95
N PRO A 253 -20.37 -2.38 38.09
CA PRO A 253 -20.17 -1.66 39.33
C PRO A 253 -20.98 -2.33 40.46
N PRO A 254 -20.43 -2.48 41.69
CA PRO A 254 -21.16 -3.10 42.78
C PRO A 254 -22.40 -2.25 43.11
N VAL A 255 -23.57 -2.90 43.16
CA VAL A 255 -24.81 -2.25 43.59
C VAL A 255 -24.66 -1.89 45.07
N SER A 256 -24.55 -0.59 45.37
CA SER A 256 -24.45 -0.10 46.75
C SER A 256 -25.81 -0.19 47.43
N THR A 257 -26.16 -1.36 47.94
CA THR A 257 -27.30 -1.53 48.83
C THR A 257 -26.86 -1.16 50.24
N LYS A 258 -27.03 0.12 50.62
CA LYS A 258 -27.38 0.56 51.99
C LYS A 258 -27.49 2.08 52.05
N ALA A 259 -28.68 2.53 52.42
CA ALA A 259 -28.91 3.86 52.96
C ALA A 259 -28.01 4.08 54.18
N ASN A 260 -27.15 5.10 54.12
CA ASN A 260 -26.73 5.84 55.31
C ASN A 260 -26.30 7.25 54.89
N LEU A 261 -27.04 8.21 55.44
CA LEU A 261 -26.78 9.64 55.40
C LEU A 261 -25.41 9.92 56.05
N GLN A 262 -24.46 10.50 55.32
CA GLN A 262 -23.64 11.64 55.75
C GLN A 262 -22.88 12.25 54.54
N PRO A 263 -22.76 13.58 54.44
CA PRO A 263 -22.04 14.23 53.35
C PRO A 263 -20.54 14.29 53.69
N ARG A 264 -19.69 13.76 52.80
CA ARG A 264 -18.25 14.02 52.85
C ARG A 264 -17.79 14.50 51.48
N ASP A 265 -17.49 15.79 51.43
CA ASP A 265 -16.82 16.45 50.32
C ASP A 265 -15.42 15.86 50.10
N SER A 266 -15.22 15.28 48.92
CA SER A 266 -13.90 15.14 48.28
C SER A 266 -14.10 14.70 46.82
N PRO A 267 -13.68 15.49 45.82
CA PRO A 267 -13.69 15.07 44.43
C PRO A 267 -12.50 14.14 44.17
N THR A 268 -12.61 13.25 43.20
CA THR A 268 -11.60 12.28 42.71
C THR A 268 -11.51 10.93 43.45
N ALA A 269 -12.51 10.09 43.20
CA ALA A 269 -12.31 8.63 43.23
C ALA A 269 -12.68 8.09 41.84
N ASP A 270 -11.71 8.15 40.92
CA ASP A 270 -11.74 7.39 39.67
C ASP A 270 -11.77 5.89 40.01
N TYR A 271 -12.97 5.32 40.08
CA TYR A 271 -13.14 3.88 39.93
C TYR A 271 -12.76 3.51 38.49
N LYS A 272 -11.46 3.30 38.25
CA LYS A 272 -10.94 2.66 37.03
C LYS A 272 -11.44 1.21 36.98
N CYS A 273 -12.69 1.02 36.58
CA CYS A 273 -13.11 -0.25 36.00
C CYS A 273 -12.25 -0.42 34.74
N LYS A 274 -11.36 -1.43 34.72
CA LYS A 274 -10.48 -1.69 33.59
C LYS A 274 -11.33 -2.20 32.42
N ASN A 275 -11.91 -1.28 31.66
CA ASN A 275 -12.64 -1.63 30.44
C ASN A 275 -11.64 -2.17 29.42
N GLN A 276 -11.91 -3.36 28.91
CA GLN A 276 -11.12 -4.04 27.90
C GLN A 276 -11.82 -3.91 26.55
N LEU A 277 -11.10 -3.42 25.54
CA LEU A 277 -11.58 -3.46 24.15
C LEU A 277 -11.53 -4.91 23.66
N LEU A 278 -12.67 -5.43 23.20
CA LEU A 278 -12.79 -6.80 22.71
C LEU A 278 -12.88 -6.87 21.19
N TYR A 279 -13.69 -5.99 20.59
CA TYR A 279 -13.97 -6.03 19.16
C TYR A 279 -13.95 -4.63 18.57
N TYR A 280 -13.60 -4.54 17.29
CA TYR A 280 -13.66 -3.28 16.55
C TYR A 280 -14.01 -3.50 15.09
N VAL A 281 -14.62 -2.50 14.47
CA VAL A 281 -14.86 -2.44 13.02
C VAL A 281 -14.83 -1.00 12.57
N ASN A 282 -14.40 -0.78 11.32
CA ASN A 282 -14.32 0.53 10.71
C ASN A 282 -15.24 0.58 9.49
N LEU A 283 -15.93 1.70 9.31
CA LEU A 283 -16.75 1.98 8.15
C LEU A 283 -16.43 3.37 7.61
N LEU A 284 -16.08 3.49 6.33
CA LEU A 284 -15.92 4.79 5.66
C LEU A 284 -17.27 5.51 5.61
N LEU A 285 -17.33 6.73 6.15
CA LEU A 285 -18.56 7.53 6.16
C LEU A 285 -18.93 8.04 4.76
N ILE A 286 -17.93 8.40 3.96
CA ILE A 286 -18.10 8.81 2.55
C ILE A 286 -17.47 7.71 1.69
N ASP A 287 -18.23 7.17 0.74
CA ASP A 287 -17.78 6.05 -0.10
C ASP A 287 -16.89 6.48 -1.29
N HIS A 288 -16.50 5.52 -2.12
CA HIS A 288 -15.65 5.75 -3.30
C HIS A 288 -16.33 6.62 -4.37
N ARG A 289 -17.67 6.74 -4.31
CA ARG A 289 -18.48 7.59 -5.18
C ARG A 289 -18.79 8.92 -4.52
N PHE A 290 -18.10 9.30 -3.45
CA PHE A 290 -18.33 10.55 -2.73
C PHE A 290 -19.75 10.70 -2.14
N LEU A 291 -20.47 9.60 -1.93
CA LEU A 291 -21.78 9.59 -1.29
C LEU A 291 -21.64 9.32 0.21
N LEU A 292 -22.40 10.04 1.03
CA LEU A 292 -22.51 9.74 2.46
C LEU A 292 -23.26 8.41 2.63
N ARG A 293 -22.64 7.48 3.36
CA ARG A 293 -23.27 6.19 3.68
C ARG A 293 -24.53 6.38 4.51
N GLN A 294 -25.57 5.68 4.09
CA GLN A 294 -26.89 5.67 4.70
C GLN A 294 -27.50 4.26 4.64
N GLY A 295 -28.54 4.04 5.43
CA GLY A 295 -29.21 2.74 5.52
C GLY A 295 -28.69 1.85 6.65
N GLU A 296 -29.06 0.58 6.59
CA GLU A 296 -28.75 -0.41 7.61
C GLU A 296 -27.50 -1.22 7.23
N TYR A 297 -26.70 -1.55 8.25
CA TYR A 297 -25.47 -2.32 8.08
C TYR A 297 -25.37 -3.41 9.15
N VAL A 298 -25.05 -4.62 8.72
CA VAL A 298 -24.56 -5.69 9.59
C VAL A 298 -23.05 -5.76 9.43
N LEU A 299 -22.31 -5.41 10.49
CA LEU A 299 -20.85 -5.30 10.45
C LEU A 299 -20.22 -6.39 11.31
N HIS A 300 -19.61 -7.39 10.66
CA HIS A 300 -18.80 -8.37 11.37
C HIS A 300 -17.50 -7.71 11.86
N MET A 301 -17.21 -7.87 13.15
CA MET A 301 -16.13 -7.15 13.82
C MET A 301 -14.87 -8.01 13.97
N TRP A 302 -13.72 -7.34 13.98
CA TRP A 302 -12.44 -7.94 14.28
C TRP A 302 -12.27 -8.07 15.79
N LYS A 303 -11.80 -9.22 16.25
CA LYS A 303 -11.44 -9.43 17.66
C LYS A 303 -10.06 -8.84 17.94
N ILE A 304 -9.92 -8.08 19.02
CA ILE A 304 -8.61 -7.68 19.52
C ILE A 304 -7.88 -8.94 20.03
N PRO A 305 -6.70 -9.27 19.48
CA PRO A 305 -5.91 -10.37 20.02
C PRO A 305 -5.59 -10.06 21.48
N GLY A 306 -5.91 -11.00 22.38
CA GLY A 306 -5.56 -10.86 23.77
C GLY A 306 -4.04 -10.70 23.91
N LYS A 307 -3.59 -9.90 24.88
CA LYS A 307 -2.24 -10.11 25.39
C LYS A 307 -2.23 -11.51 25.99
N GLY A 308 -1.44 -12.41 25.41
CA GLY A 308 -1.16 -13.73 25.98
C GLY A 308 -0.61 -13.62 27.40
#